data_AF-A0A9W7DYU0-F1
#
_entry.id   AF-A0A9W7DYU0-F1
#
_cell.length_a   1.000
_cell.length_b   1.000
_cell.length_c   1.000
_cell.angle_alpha   90.00
_cell.angle_beta   90.00
_cell.angle_gamma   90.00
#
_symmetry.space_group_name_H-M   'P 1'
#
loop_
_entity.id
_entity.type
_entity.pdbx_description
1 polymer ?
#
loop_
_entity_poly.entity_id
_entity_poly.type
_entity_poly.pdbx_seq_one_letter_code
_entity_poly.pdbx_strand_id
1 'polypeptide(L)'
;GEDSSDGLTSFLFYTLFVYPSCSWILKPGRFPRKKAIIYAIAFLCALAFFKTSFEIVERDANHYNVLGVQRSSTAMEIKKSYKRLSLELHPDKNKAPDAADQFAHLKASYDVLMDVENRVVYNKFGPDGVKNNKSTFDETGMLLEMGIFYATWAMLSFVLTLGKSGNMARSWIYTGQIVMLLIEITLMTTEEPFPDWFFPKTTEYEWIWLLHTLFPAFMNGCRCLGGFLYVDMEGETRKLLAALEESNKDILLVLRDVQIGVQTQGGPRISADASSSEGGTEGVMKVPIIKATPTGKLKELETKLARNNSQVEQAVGALKNEGGKGSGLGFYAMILGYIALTYFFNN
;
A
#
# COMPACT_ATOMS: atom_id res chain seq x y z
N GLY A 1 24.88 -2.04 16.55
CA GLY A 1 24.60 -2.24 17.99
C GLY A 1 23.43 -1.40 18.45
N GLU A 2 23.47 -0.10 18.13
CA GLU A 2 22.39 0.88 18.37
C GLU A 2 21.22 0.80 17.37
N ASP A 3 21.45 0.39 16.12
CA ASP A 3 20.39 0.37 15.09
C ASP A 3 19.23 -0.61 15.38
N SER A 4 19.51 -1.72 16.07
CA SER A 4 18.50 -2.73 16.39
C SER A 4 17.58 -2.30 17.53
N SER A 5 18.04 -1.46 18.46
CA SER A 5 17.16 -0.82 19.46
C SER A 5 16.23 0.20 18.82
N ASP A 6 16.72 0.97 17.84
CA ASP A 6 15.94 2.00 17.15
C ASP A 6 14.85 1.43 16.25
N GLY A 7 15.12 0.29 15.61
CA GLY A 7 14.11 -0.43 14.84
C GLY A 7 12.93 -0.89 15.71
N LEU A 8 13.19 -1.41 16.92
CA LEU A 8 12.16 -1.89 17.84
C LEU A 8 11.39 -0.75 18.51
N THR A 9 12.06 0.31 18.95
CA THR A 9 11.40 1.49 19.53
C THR A 9 10.55 2.21 18.50
N SER A 10 11.07 2.38 17.27
CA SER A 10 10.29 2.89 16.13
C SER A 10 9.09 2.00 15.87
N PHE A 11 9.28 0.69 15.80
CA PHE A 11 8.18 -0.26 15.61
C PHE A 11 7.09 -0.14 16.69
N LEU A 12 7.47 -0.08 17.97
CA LEU A 12 6.54 0.07 19.08
C LEU A 12 5.80 1.42 19.01
N PHE A 13 6.50 2.49 18.66
CA PHE A 13 5.87 3.80 18.45
C PHE A 13 4.80 3.76 17.36
N TYR A 14 5.13 3.19 16.20
CA TYR A 14 4.20 3.10 15.08
C TYR A 14 3.01 2.17 15.37
N THR A 15 3.24 1.06 16.05
CA THR A 15 2.18 0.09 16.37
C THR A 15 1.27 0.54 17.51
N LEU A 16 1.81 1.17 18.55
CA LEU A 16 1.06 1.57 19.74
C LEU A 16 0.41 2.96 19.63
N PHE A 17 0.99 3.89 18.88
CA PHE A 17 0.50 5.26 18.79
C PHE A 17 0.00 5.63 17.41
N VAL A 18 0.76 5.32 16.36
CA VAL A 18 0.43 5.76 14.99
C VAL A 18 -0.75 4.96 14.43
N TYR A 19 -0.77 3.63 14.63
CA TYR A 19 -1.86 2.80 14.13
C TYR A 19 -3.22 3.10 14.79
N PRO A 20 -3.36 3.21 16.13
CA PRO A 20 -4.62 3.61 16.74
C PRO A 20 -5.08 5.00 16.30
N SER A 21 -4.14 5.95 16.13
CA SER A 21 -4.45 7.30 15.64
C SER A 21 -4.97 7.27 14.21
N CYS A 22 -4.33 6.53 13.31
CA CYS A 22 -4.81 6.36 11.94
C CYS A 22 -6.16 5.64 11.88
N SER A 23 -6.35 4.61 12.71
CA SER A 23 -7.63 3.89 12.84
C SER A 23 -8.75 4.81 13.34
N TRP A 24 -8.44 5.73 14.26
CA TRP A 24 -9.38 6.74 14.74
C TRP A 24 -9.79 7.73 13.65
N ILE A 25 -8.84 8.16 12.80
CA ILE A 25 -9.09 9.05 11.64
C ILE A 25 -9.93 8.33 10.58
N LEU A 26 -9.62 7.06 10.31
CA LEU A 26 -10.25 6.24 9.28
C LEU A 26 -11.53 5.52 9.75
N LYS A 27 -12.05 5.84 10.95
CA LYS A 27 -13.26 5.20 11.48
C LYS A 27 -14.45 5.41 10.52
N PRO A 28 -15.16 4.34 10.11
CA PRO A 28 -16.28 4.46 9.17
C PRO A 28 -17.37 5.36 9.75
N GLY A 29 -17.86 6.29 8.91
CA GLY A 29 -18.92 7.24 9.27
C GLY A 29 -18.47 8.54 9.93
N ARG A 30 -17.18 8.72 10.29
CA ARG A 30 -16.70 9.98 10.88
C ARG A 30 -16.45 11.07 9.85
N PHE A 31 -15.77 10.73 8.76
CA PHE A 31 -15.47 11.64 7.65
C PHE A 31 -15.87 11.00 6.31
N PRO A 32 -16.20 11.80 5.27
CA PRO A 32 -16.40 11.25 3.94
C PRO A 32 -15.10 10.61 3.43
N ARG A 33 -15.20 9.47 2.72
CA ARG A 33 -14.07 8.59 2.35
C ARG A 33 -12.84 9.37 1.83
N LYS A 34 -13.04 10.33 0.93
CA LYS A 34 -11.95 11.15 0.36
C LYS A 34 -11.21 12.00 1.40
N LYS A 35 -11.94 12.65 2.32
CA LYS A 35 -11.33 13.49 3.36
C LYS A 35 -10.63 12.65 4.43
N ALA A 36 -11.20 11.50 4.79
CA ALA A 36 -10.58 10.56 5.73
C ALA A 36 -9.19 10.11 5.26
N ILE A 37 -9.07 9.76 3.97
CA ILE A 37 -7.79 9.37 3.36
C ILE A 37 -6.81 10.54 3.37
N ILE A 38 -7.24 11.74 2.98
CA ILE A 38 -6.37 12.94 2.97
C ILE A 38 -5.86 13.24 4.39
N TYR A 39 -6.70 13.20 5.41
CA TYR A 39 -6.29 13.43 6.79
C TYR A 39 -5.32 12.35 7.31
N ALA A 40 -5.55 11.09 6.97
CA ALA A 40 -4.65 10.00 7.34
C ALA A 40 -3.28 10.15 6.67
N ILE A 41 -3.24 10.48 5.37
CA ILE A 41 -1.99 10.74 4.65
C ILE A 41 -1.28 11.96 5.22
N ALA A 42 -1.99 13.06 5.46
CA ALA A 42 -1.41 14.28 6.03
C ALA A 42 -0.84 14.03 7.44
N PHE A 43 -1.53 13.27 8.28
CA PHE A 43 -1.05 12.87 9.60
C PHE A 43 0.25 12.04 9.52
N LEU A 44 0.29 11.04 8.62
CA LEU A 44 1.48 10.22 8.41
C LEU A 44 2.65 11.02 7.84
N CYS A 45 2.39 11.94 6.89
CA CYS A 45 3.42 12.82 6.33
C CYS A 45 3.97 13.78 7.38
N ALA A 46 3.10 14.35 8.23
CA ALA A 46 3.53 15.20 9.33
C ALA A 46 4.40 14.42 10.33
N LEU A 47 3.97 13.22 10.73
CA LEU A 47 4.76 12.36 11.63
C LEU A 47 6.12 11.99 11.03
N ALA A 48 6.14 11.58 9.76
CA ALA A 48 7.38 11.28 9.06
C ALA A 48 8.30 12.51 9.01
N PHE A 49 7.75 13.69 8.68
CA PHE A 49 8.50 14.94 8.65
C PHE A 49 9.09 15.28 10.04
N PHE A 50 8.30 15.22 11.11
CA PHE A 50 8.78 15.51 12.45
C PHE A 50 9.84 14.50 12.92
N LYS A 51 9.61 13.19 12.69
CA LYS A 51 10.58 12.14 13.01
C LYS A 51 11.89 12.37 12.27
N THR A 52 11.83 12.48 10.95
CA THR A 52 13.01 12.70 10.10
C THR A 52 13.72 13.99 10.47
N SER A 53 13.00 15.07 10.77
CA SER A 53 13.60 16.33 11.21
C SER A 53 14.35 16.17 12.53
N PHE A 54 13.79 15.43 13.49
CA PHE A 54 14.42 15.17 14.77
C PHE A 54 15.69 14.32 14.61
N GLU A 55 15.60 13.24 13.84
CA GLU A 55 16.76 12.37 13.54
C GLU A 55 17.88 13.09 12.78
N ILE A 56 17.54 14.00 11.86
CA ILE A 56 18.53 14.83 11.15
C ILE A 56 19.26 15.76 12.13
N VAL A 57 18.59 16.26 13.17
CA VAL A 57 19.19 17.13 14.19
C VAL A 57 20.11 16.35 15.13
N GLU A 58 19.77 15.10 15.44
CA GLU A 58 20.61 14.23 16.28
C GLU A 58 21.82 13.66 15.54
N ARG A 59 21.76 13.57 14.20
CA ARG A 59 22.89 13.11 13.38
C ARG A 59 24.04 14.12 13.37
N ASP A 60 25.25 13.59 13.48
CA ASP A 60 26.46 14.37 13.23
C ASP A 60 26.49 14.90 11.79
N ALA A 61 27.01 16.12 11.64
CA ALA A 61 27.17 16.74 10.34
C ALA A 61 28.11 15.92 9.45
N ASN A 62 27.66 15.63 8.23
CA ASN A 62 28.46 14.97 7.19
C ASN A 62 29.81 15.68 6.96
N HIS A 63 30.89 14.96 6.65
CA HIS A 63 32.22 15.51 6.35
C HIS A 63 32.20 16.58 5.26
N TYR A 64 31.34 16.44 4.24
CA TYR A 64 31.15 17.48 3.22
C TYR A 64 30.53 18.76 3.80
N ASN A 65 29.60 18.63 4.75
CA ASN A 65 29.02 19.77 5.47
C ASN A 65 30.03 20.43 6.39
N VAL A 66 30.86 19.64 7.10
CA VAL A 66 31.93 20.14 7.99
C VAL A 66 32.95 20.96 7.21
N LEU A 67 33.40 20.47 6.05
CA LEU A 67 34.35 21.19 5.19
C LEU A 67 33.70 22.25 4.31
N GLY A 68 32.37 22.31 4.24
CA GLY A 68 31.62 23.26 3.41
C GLY A 68 31.83 23.06 1.91
N VAL A 69 32.18 21.85 1.47
CA VAL A 69 32.45 21.50 0.07
C VAL A 69 31.34 20.64 -0.52
N GLN A 70 31.32 20.48 -1.84
CA GLN A 70 30.36 19.62 -2.52
C GLN A 70 30.94 18.21 -2.69
N ARG A 71 30.07 17.23 -2.94
CA ARG A 71 30.51 15.86 -3.22
C ARG A 71 31.36 15.75 -4.48
N SER A 72 31.18 16.64 -5.46
CA SER A 72 32.01 16.70 -6.67
C SER A 72 33.27 17.57 -6.53
N SER A 73 33.53 18.13 -5.35
CA SER A 73 34.71 18.98 -5.14
C SER A 73 36.01 18.21 -5.36
N THR A 74 36.93 18.89 -6.05
CA THR A 74 38.27 18.36 -6.35
C THR A 74 39.16 18.36 -5.10
N ALA A 75 40.22 17.55 -5.11
CA ALA A 75 41.23 17.54 -4.04
C ALA A 75 41.80 18.93 -3.73
N MET A 76 41.97 19.79 -4.74
CA MET A 76 42.44 21.17 -4.56
C MET A 76 41.45 22.04 -3.78
N GLU A 77 40.15 21.89 -4.06
CA GLU A 77 39.09 22.62 -3.35
C GLU A 77 38.96 22.17 -1.90
N ILE A 78 39.02 20.86 -1.66
CA ILE A 78 38.99 20.27 -0.32
C ILE A 78 40.16 20.81 0.51
N LYS A 79 41.38 20.78 -0.05
CA LYS A 79 42.57 21.31 0.62
C LYS A 79 42.49 22.81 0.88
N LYS A 80 41.94 23.58 -0.06
CA LYS A 80 41.74 25.03 0.09
C LYS A 80 40.74 25.34 1.21
N SER A 81 39.62 24.61 1.26
CA SER A 81 38.61 24.81 2.30
C SER A 81 39.15 24.42 3.68
N TYR A 82 39.84 23.29 3.79
CA TYR A 82 40.51 22.86 5.01
C TYR A 82 41.48 23.92 5.53
N LYS A 83 42.38 24.43 4.67
CA LYS A 83 43.34 25.48 5.09
C LYS A 83 42.66 26.73 5.63
N ARG A 84 41.53 27.15 5.04
CA ARG A 84 40.75 28.31 5.51
C ARG A 84 40.14 28.02 6.89
N LEU A 85 39.41 26.91 7.01
CA LEU A 85 38.72 26.52 8.23
C LEU A 85 39.69 26.19 9.38
N SER A 86 40.86 25.60 9.11
CA SER A 86 41.87 25.31 10.13
C SER A 86 42.44 26.58 10.76
N LEU A 87 42.52 27.69 10.03
CA LEU A 87 42.97 28.98 10.59
C LEU A 87 41.90 29.65 11.45
N GLU A 88 40.63 29.45 11.10
CA GLU A 88 39.46 29.98 11.83
C GLU A 88 39.20 29.17 13.12
N LEU A 89 39.24 27.84 13.03
CA LEU A 89 38.94 26.91 14.11
C LEU A 89 40.15 26.48 14.95
N HIS A 90 41.32 27.11 14.75
CA HIS A 90 42.52 26.76 15.51
C HIS A 90 42.30 26.99 17.02
N PRO A 91 42.63 26.05 17.91
CA PRO A 91 42.36 26.16 19.35
C PRO A 91 43.08 27.35 20.03
N ASP A 92 44.15 27.88 19.42
CA ASP A 92 44.84 29.09 19.89
C ASP A 92 44.07 30.40 19.56
N LYS A 93 43.27 30.39 18.48
CA LYS A 93 42.53 31.57 18.00
C LYS A 93 41.06 31.53 18.40
N ASN A 94 40.47 30.34 18.44
CA ASN A 94 39.09 30.13 18.84
C ASN A 94 39.03 29.80 20.34
N LYS A 95 38.44 30.70 21.13
CA LYS A 95 38.29 30.56 22.59
C LYS A 95 37.03 29.80 23.01
N ALA A 96 36.32 29.19 22.06
CA ALA A 96 35.15 28.39 22.37
C ALA A 96 35.55 27.14 23.17
N PRO A 97 34.73 26.70 24.14
CA PRO A 97 35.05 25.54 24.97
C PRO A 97 35.17 24.23 24.18
N ASP A 98 34.59 24.18 22.99
CA ASP A 98 34.54 23.06 22.05
C ASP A 98 35.50 23.23 20.84
N ALA A 99 36.38 24.24 20.87
CA ALA A 99 37.28 24.53 19.76
C ALA A 99 38.22 23.35 19.41
N ALA A 100 38.67 22.59 20.41
CA ALA A 100 39.52 21.42 20.22
C ALA A 100 38.76 20.28 19.51
N ASP A 101 37.51 20.04 19.90
CA ASP A 101 36.66 18.99 19.33
C ASP A 101 36.25 19.35 17.89
N GLN A 102 35.87 20.60 17.64
CA GLN A 102 35.58 21.10 16.29
C GLN A 102 36.80 20.97 15.36
N PHE A 103 38.00 21.29 15.86
CA PHE A 103 39.23 21.15 15.08
C PHE A 103 39.57 19.69 14.80
N ALA A 104 39.39 18.80 15.79
CA ALA A 104 39.56 17.37 15.61
C ALA A 104 38.59 16.81 14.56
N HIS A 105 37.32 17.23 14.59
CA HIS A 105 36.31 16.82 13.62
C HIS A 105 36.62 17.36 12.21
N LEU A 106 37.08 18.61 12.09
CA LEU A 106 37.55 19.18 10.82
C LEU A 106 38.71 18.36 10.24
N LYS A 107 39.69 17.99 11.08
CA LYS A 107 40.84 17.19 10.66
C LYS A 107 40.41 15.80 10.20
N ALA A 108 39.57 15.11 10.97
CA ALA A 108 39.03 13.80 10.58
C ALA A 108 38.29 13.87 9.24
N SER A 109 37.47 14.91 9.04
CA SER A 109 36.76 15.12 7.76
C SER A 109 37.72 15.29 6.58
N TYR A 110 38.82 16.04 6.77
CA TYR A 110 39.84 16.20 5.74
C TYR A 110 40.57 14.88 5.44
N ASP A 111 40.97 14.14 6.47
CA ASP A 111 41.70 12.89 6.32
C ASP A 111 40.86 11.85 5.55
N VAL A 112 39.55 11.78 5.80
CA VAL A 112 38.63 10.87 5.09
C VAL A 112 38.36 11.30 3.65
N LEU A 113 38.12 12.60 3.39
CA LEU A 113 37.75 13.07 2.05
C LEU A 113 38.96 13.23 1.09
N MET A 114 40.17 13.35 1.62
CA MET A 114 41.39 13.52 0.84
C MET A 114 41.90 12.19 0.27
N ASP A 115 41.62 11.08 0.94
CA ASP A 115 41.93 9.73 0.47
C ASP A 115 40.80 9.19 -0.42
N VAL A 116 41.14 8.77 -1.63
CA VAL A 116 40.17 8.30 -2.62
C VAL A 116 39.44 7.04 -2.15
N GLU A 117 40.16 6.10 -1.52
CA GLU A 117 39.55 4.85 -1.05
C GLU A 117 38.60 5.12 0.13
N ASN A 118 39.05 5.91 1.10
CA ASN A 118 38.24 6.28 2.25
C ASN A 118 37.03 7.14 1.87
N ARG A 119 37.16 8.03 0.87
CA ARG A 119 36.04 8.82 0.35
C ARG A 119 34.96 7.95 -0.29
N VAL A 120 35.35 6.93 -1.07
CA VAL A 120 34.39 6.00 -1.68
C VAL A 120 33.66 5.19 -0.60
N VAL A 121 34.40 4.70 0.39
CA VAL A 121 33.82 3.96 1.54
C VAL A 121 32.87 4.86 2.32
N TYR A 122 33.29 6.08 2.62
CA TYR A 122 32.47 7.05 3.35
C TYR A 122 31.16 7.39 2.63
N ASN A 123 31.23 7.59 1.32
CA ASN A 123 30.06 7.89 0.49
C ASN A 123 29.01 6.75 0.58
N LYS A 124 29.45 5.50 0.48
CA LYS A 124 28.56 4.32 0.45
C LYS A 124 28.14 3.81 1.83
N PHE A 125 29.00 3.90 2.84
CA PHE A 125 28.83 3.25 4.14
C PHE A 125 28.91 4.21 5.34
N GLY A 126 29.09 5.51 5.09
CA GLY A 126 29.14 6.50 6.14
C GLY A 126 30.37 6.41 7.05
N PRO A 127 30.33 7.04 8.23
CA PRO A 127 31.46 7.09 9.16
C PRO A 127 31.92 5.72 9.66
N ASP A 128 30.98 4.79 9.86
CA ASP A 128 31.30 3.48 10.45
C ASP A 128 31.99 2.56 9.44
N GLY A 129 31.66 2.69 8.16
CA GLY A 129 32.40 2.05 7.08
C GLY A 129 33.88 2.41 7.11
N VAL A 130 34.22 3.67 7.35
CA VAL A 130 35.62 4.15 7.40
C VAL A 130 36.34 3.68 8.67
N LYS A 131 35.66 3.68 9.83
CA LYS A 131 36.24 3.20 11.11
C LYS A 131 36.62 1.73 11.07
N ASN A 132 35.83 0.92 10.37
CA ASN A 132 36.05 -0.52 10.24
C ASN A 132 37.14 -0.88 9.21
N ASN A 133 37.63 0.10 8.43
CA ASN A 133 38.41 -0.15 7.23
C ASN A 133 39.93 -0.10 7.44
N LYS A 134 40.51 -1.24 7.84
CA LYS A 134 41.95 -1.51 7.58
C LYS A 134 42.26 -2.88 6.97
N SER A 135 41.27 -3.69 6.66
CA SER A 135 41.49 -4.94 5.92
C SER A 135 40.17 -5.56 5.44
N THR A 136 39.99 -5.56 4.12
CA THR A 136 39.01 -6.35 3.37
C THR A 136 37.57 -5.84 3.41
N PHE A 137 37.15 -5.22 2.32
CA PHE A 137 35.74 -5.11 1.92
C PHE A 137 35.13 -6.52 1.93
N ASP A 138 34.32 -6.86 2.94
CA ASP A 138 33.53 -8.09 2.93
C ASP A 138 32.19 -7.81 2.27
N GLU A 139 32.15 -7.89 0.93
CA GLU A 139 30.92 -7.82 0.14
C GLU A 139 29.85 -8.79 0.67
N THR A 140 30.28 -9.92 1.24
CA THR A 140 29.40 -10.94 1.85
C THR A 140 28.68 -10.40 3.08
N GLY A 141 29.38 -9.70 3.97
CA GLY A 141 28.81 -9.10 5.17
C GLY A 141 27.74 -8.06 4.84
N MET A 142 28.00 -7.22 3.85
CA MET A 142 27.06 -6.20 3.37
C MET A 142 25.77 -6.83 2.81
N LEU A 143 25.89 -7.81 1.92
CA LEU A 143 24.74 -8.51 1.35
C LEU A 143 23.95 -9.26 2.43
N LEU A 144 24.63 -9.78 3.45
CA LEU A 144 23.99 -10.44 4.59
C LEU A 144 23.21 -9.45 5.45
N GLU A 145 23.77 -8.30 5.82
CA GLU A 145 23.07 -7.27 6.60
C GLU A 145 21.84 -6.74 5.87
N MET A 146 21.99 -6.42 4.58
CA MET A 146 20.88 -6.05 3.71
C MET A 146 19.83 -7.17 3.69
N GLY A 147 20.24 -8.42 3.42
CA GLY A 147 19.35 -9.58 3.41
C GLY A 147 18.57 -9.76 4.70
N ILE A 148 19.22 -9.60 5.86
CA ILE A 148 18.58 -9.67 7.18
C ILE A 148 17.54 -8.57 7.35
N PHE A 149 17.87 -7.32 6.99
CA PHE A 149 16.94 -6.20 7.10
C PHE A 149 15.66 -6.46 6.30
N TYR A 150 15.80 -6.75 5.00
CA TYR A 150 14.64 -6.96 4.12
C TYR A 150 13.81 -8.18 4.52
N ALA A 151 14.47 -9.30 4.86
CA ALA A 151 13.78 -10.51 5.31
C ALA A 151 13.01 -10.29 6.62
N THR A 152 13.63 -9.61 7.58
CA THR A 152 13.00 -9.31 8.89
C THR A 152 11.77 -8.42 8.70
N TRP A 153 11.90 -7.35 7.92
CA TRP A 153 10.77 -6.46 7.62
C TRP A 153 9.69 -7.13 6.76
N ALA A 154 10.05 -8.03 5.84
CA ALA A 154 9.10 -8.80 5.04
C ALA A 154 8.28 -9.76 5.91
N MET A 155 8.95 -10.45 6.83
CA MET A 155 8.34 -11.35 7.81
C MET A 155 7.42 -10.58 8.76
N LEU A 156 7.89 -9.45 9.29
CA LEU A 156 7.11 -8.58 10.16
C LEU A 156 5.85 -8.05 9.46
N SER A 157 5.99 -7.58 8.22
CA SER A 157 4.87 -7.16 7.37
C SER A 157 3.86 -8.28 7.17
N PHE A 158 4.32 -9.51 6.91
CA PHE A 158 3.46 -10.68 6.77
C PHE A 158 2.63 -10.92 8.02
N VAL A 159 3.27 -10.92 9.20
CA VAL A 159 2.62 -11.14 10.50
C VAL A 159 1.61 -10.04 10.81
N LEU A 160 1.94 -8.77 10.53
CA LEU A 160 1.05 -7.64 10.79
C LEU A 160 -0.14 -7.51 9.82
N THR A 161 -0.09 -8.21 8.69
CA THR A 161 -1.12 -8.19 7.63
C THR A 161 -1.81 -9.53 7.45
N LEU A 162 -1.75 -10.41 8.46
CA LEU A 162 -2.50 -11.67 8.46
C LEU A 162 -4.01 -11.40 8.32
N GLY A 163 -4.63 -12.09 7.36
CA GLY A 163 -6.05 -12.01 7.07
C GLY A 163 -6.38 -11.50 5.66
N LYS A 164 -7.60 -11.77 5.19
CA LYS A 164 -8.04 -11.40 3.83
C LYS A 164 -8.06 -9.88 3.60
N SER A 165 -8.37 -9.10 4.63
CA SER A 165 -8.37 -7.63 4.58
C SER A 165 -6.98 -7.02 4.45
N GLY A 166 -5.93 -7.74 4.84
CA GLY A 166 -4.54 -7.30 4.75
C GLY A 166 -3.88 -7.56 3.41
N ASN A 167 -4.51 -8.33 2.50
CA ASN A 167 -3.89 -8.74 1.24
C ASN A 167 -3.43 -7.55 0.39
N MET A 168 -4.28 -6.52 0.24
CA MET A 168 -3.94 -5.33 -0.54
C MET A 168 -2.81 -4.54 0.11
N ALA A 169 -2.86 -4.35 1.44
CA ALA A 169 -1.78 -3.70 2.19
C ALA A 169 -0.44 -4.42 1.99
N ARG A 170 -0.45 -5.76 2.10
CA ARG A 170 0.74 -6.59 1.94
C ARG A 170 1.39 -6.45 0.56
N SER A 171 0.59 -6.45 -0.51
CA SER A 171 1.09 -6.23 -1.87
C SER A 171 1.80 -4.88 -2.01
N TRP A 172 1.24 -3.80 -1.46
CA TRP A 172 1.87 -2.48 -1.47
C TRP A 172 3.14 -2.43 -0.62
N ILE A 173 3.13 -3.07 0.55
CA ILE A 173 4.31 -3.12 1.43
C ILE A 173 5.46 -3.86 0.72
N TYR A 174 5.21 -5.02 0.11
CA TYR A 174 6.25 -5.76 -0.62
C TYR A 174 6.70 -5.07 -1.90
N THR A 175 5.82 -4.34 -2.57
CA THR A 175 6.22 -3.49 -3.71
C THR A 175 7.18 -2.40 -3.24
N GLY A 176 6.89 -1.73 -2.12
CA GLY A 176 7.82 -0.78 -1.49
C GLY A 176 9.13 -1.46 -1.06
N GLN A 177 9.02 -2.64 -0.44
CA GLN A 177 10.04 -3.70 -0.32
C GLN A 177 11.06 -3.71 -1.45
N ILE A 178 10.57 -4.16 -2.60
CA ILE A 178 11.38 -4.45 -3.77
C ILE A 178 11.95 -3.15 -4.36
N VAL A 179 11.15 -2.08 -4.46
CA VAL A 179 11.62 -0.80 -4.98
C VAL A 179 12.77 -0.24 -4.13
N MET A 180 12.63 -0.29 -2.82
CA MET A 180 13.65 0.14 -1.88
C MET A 180 14.94 -0.67 -2.03
N LEU A 181 14.82 -2.00 -2.11
CA LEU A 181 15.96 -2.90 -2.34
C LEU A 181 16.67 -2.60 -3.66
N LEU A 182 15.92 -2.35 -4.73
CA LEU A 182 16.49 -2.02 -6.03
C LEU A 182 17.23 -0.69 -6.00
N ILE A 183 16.69 0.33 -5.30
CA ILE A 183 17.36 1.61 -5.11
C ILE A 183 18.67 1.40 -4.33
N GLU A 184 18.63 0.66 -3.22
CA GLU A 184 19.80 0.40 -2.38
C GLU A 184 20.91 -0.34 -3.15
N ILE A 185 20.56 -1.42 -3.87
CA ILE A 185 21.51 -2.13 -4.74
C ILE A 185 22.08 -1.18 -5.80
N THR A 186 21.25 -0.34 -6.42
CA THR A 186 21.70 0.61 -7.43
C THR A 186 22.70 1.61 -6.83
N LEU A 187 22.41 2.19 -5.67
CA LEU A 187 23.30 3.15 -5.01
C LEU A 187 24.61 2.53 -4.53
N MET A 188 24.59 1.27 -4.10
CA MET A 188 25.79 0.56 -3.68
C MET A 188 26.67 0.13 -4.86
N THR A 189 26.08 -0.25 -5.99
CA THR A 189 26.81 -0.77 -7.16
C THR A 189 27.26 0.32 -8.14
N THR A 190 26.56 1.45 -8.20
CA THR A 190 26.87 2.53 -9.14
C THR A 190 28.11 3.31 -8.71
N GLU A 191 28.92 3.73 -9.68
CA GLU A 191 30.11 4.57 -9.48
C GLU A 191 29.76 6.07 -9.43
N GLU A 192 28.70 6.50 -10.13
CA GLU A 192 28.15 7.87 -10.12
C GLU A 192 26.67 7.91 -9.70
N PRO A 193 26.36 7.98 -8.39
CA PRO A 193 25.01 7.61 -7.93
C PRO A 193 23.96 8.71 -8.07
N PHE A 194 24.35 9.99 -8.10
CA PHE A 194 23.40 11.11 -8.24
C PHE A 194 23.98 12.31 -8.99
N PRO A 195 23.16 13.00 -9.82
CA PRO A 195 23.55 14.27 -10.42
C PRO A 195 23.87 15.35 -9.36
N ASP A 196 24.89 16.15 -9.59
CA ASP A 196 25.34 17.21 -8.67
C ASP A 196 24.27 18.26 -8.30
N TRP A 197 23.25 18.44 -9.15
CA TRP A 197 22.13 19.35 -8.86
C TRP A 197 21.15 18.79 -7.83
N PHE A 198 21.16 17.47 -7.59
CA PHE A 198 20.27 16.77 -6.69
C PHE A 198 20.97 16.53 -5.35
N PHE A 199 20.76 17.45 -4.39
CA PHE A 199 21.34 17.43 -3.04
C PHE A 199 22.89 17.29 -3.02
N PRO A 200 23.62 18.38 -3.29
CA PRO A 200 25.06 18.36 -3.61
C PRO A 200 26.01 17.91 -2.47
N LYS A 201 25.48 17.72 -1.25
CA LYS A 201 26.26 17.38 -0.05
C LYS A 201 25.82 16.08 0.63
N THR A 202 24.70 15.50 0.23
CA THR A 202 24.21 14.24 0.81
C THR A 202 24.92 13.06 0.20
N THR A 203 25.31 12.10 1.03
CA THR A 203 25.93 10.84 0.57
C THR A 203 24.88 9.77 0.26
N GLU A 204 25.31 8.73 -0.44
CA GLU A 204 24.52 7.55 -0.79
C GLU A 204 24.04 6.84 0.48
N TYR A 205 24.93 6.73 1.47
CA TYR A 205 24.62 6.22 2.80
C TYR A 205 23.45 7.00 3.45
N GLU A 206 23.45 8.34 3.37
CA GLU A 206 22.38 9.16 3.96
C GLU A 206 21.04 8.97 3.25
N TRP A 207 21.06 8.70 1.95
CA TRP A 207 19.86 8.36 1.19
C TRP A 207 19.28 7.00 1.57
N ILE A 208 20.12 5.98 1.67
CA ILE A 208 19.70 4.63 2.10
C ILE A 208 19.13 4.71 3.52
N TRP A 209 19.82 5.42 4.41
CA TRP A 209 19.35 5.68 5.76
C TRP A 209 17.98 6.37 5.78
N LEU A 210 17.80 7.45 5.00
CA LEU A 210 16.53 8.18 4.93
C LEU A 210 15.40 7.24 4.46
N LEU A 211 15.69 6.41 3.46
CA LEU A 211 14.74 5.48 2.88
C LEU A 211 14.31 4.41 3.90
N HIS A 212 15.26 3.84 4.65
CA HIS A 212 14.99 2.92 5.76
C HIS A 212 14.23 3.60 6.91
N THR A 213 14.54 4.88 7.21
CA THR A 213 13.84 5.68 8.23
C THR A 213 12.38 5.95 7.87
N LEU A 214 12.09 6.16 6.58
CA LEU A 214 10.73 6.43 6.07
C LEU A 214 9.91 5.15 5.86
N PHE A 215 10.57 4.01 5.64
CA PHE A 215 9.89 2.75 5.35
C PHE A 215 8.87 2.30 6.41
N PRO A 216 9.14 2.38 7.74
CA PRO A 216 8.14 2.08 8.76
C PRO A 216 6.87 2.93 8.64
N ALA A 217 7.00 4.23 8.33
CA ALA A 217 5.86 5.11 8.13
C ALA A 217 5.04 4.70 6.90
N PHE A 218 5.73 4.39 5.79
CA PHE A 218 5.11 3.86 4.58
C PHE A 218 4.35 2.55 4.84
N MET A 219 4.99 1.59 5.51
CA MET A 219 4.38 0.30 5.86
C MET A 219 3.12 0.47 6.70
N ASN A 220 3.15 1.36 7.70
CA ASN A 220 1.98 1.65 8.53
C ASN A 220 0.87 2.35 7.75
N GLY A 221 1.22 3.26 6.83
CA GLY A 221 0.28 3.88 5.91
C GLY A 221 -0.43 2.85 5.03
N CYS A 222 0.32 1.95 4.41
CA CYS A 222 -0.23 0.84 3.62
C CYS A 222 -1.17 -0.04 4.44
N ARG A 223 -0.83 -0.32 5.70
CA ARG A 223 -1.66 -1.13 6.60
C ARG A 223 -2.98 -0.45 6.97
N CYS A 224 -2.93 0.85 7.29
CA CYS A 224 -4.11 1.62 7.65
C CYS A 224 -5.04 1.83 6.45
N LEU A 225 -4.48 2.18 5.29
CA LEU A 225 -5.24 2.43 4.07
C LEU A 225 -5.76 1.14 3.45
N GLY A 226 -4.98 0.06 3.48
CA GLY A 226 -5.40 -1.24 2.92
C GLY A 226 -6.61 -1.81 3.63
N GLY A 227 -6.71 -1.68 4.96
CA GLY A 227 -7.91 -2.08 5.69
C GLY A 227 -9.14 -1.19 5.41
N PHE A 228 -8.94 0.11 5.18
CA PHE A 228 -10.02 1.05 4.87
C PHE A 228 -10.55 0.93 3.43
N LEU A 229 -9.66 0.61 2.49
CA LEU A 229 -9.98 0.43 1.06
C LEU A 229 -10.41 -1.01 0.73
N TYR A 230 -10.30 -1.94 1.68
CA TYR A 230 -10.72 -3.32 1.49
C TYR A 230 -12.23 -3.40 1.27
N VAL A 231 -12.62 -3.85 0.08
CA VAL A 231 -14.00 -4.23 -0.27
C VAL A 231 -14.02 -5.74 -0.47
N ASP A 232 -14.85 -6.44 0.30
CA ASP A 232 -15.00 -7.90 0.18
C ASP A 232 -15.84 -8.26 -1.05
N MET A 233 -15.20 -8.19 -2.22
CA MET A 233 -15.80 -8.57 -3.50
C MET A 233 -16.24 -10.04 -3.50
N GLU A 234 -15.52 -10.93 -2.80
CA GLU A 234 -15.88 -12.35 -2.70
C GLU A 234 -17.13 -12.55 -1.85
N GLY A 235 -17.25 -11.83 -0.74
CA GLY A 235 -18.44 -11.86 0.10
C GLY A 235 -19.67 -11.32 -0.62
N GLU A 236 -19.53 -10.21 -1.34
CA GLU A 236 -20.63 -9.64 -2.12
C GLU A 236 -21.03 -10.52 -3.30
N THR A 237 -20.07 -11.07 -4.04
CA THR A 237 -20.36 -12.02 -5.12
C THR A 237 -21.01 -13.29 -4.61
N ARG A 238 -20.59 -13.84 -3.45
CA ARG A 238 -21.25 -14.98 -2.81
C ARG A 238 -22.69 -14.66 -2.40
N LYS A 239 -22.94 -13.47 -1.84
CA LYS A 239 -24.31 -13.02 -1.50
C LYS A 239 -25.16 -12.88 -2.76
N LEU A 240 -24.61 -12.31 -3.82
CA LEU A 240 -25.29 -12.18 -5.12
C LEU A 240 -25.61 -13.56 -5.72
N LEU A 241 -24.65 -14.48 -5.69
CA LEU A 241 -24.83 -15.85 -6.18
C LEU A 241 -25.86 -16.62 -5.35
N ALA A 242 -25.85 -16.46 -4.03
CA ALA A 242 -26.85 -17.07 -3.15
C ALA A 242 -28.25 -16.52 -3.43
N ALA A 243 -28.39 -15.21 -3.59
CA ALA A 243 -29.66 -14.58 -3.97
C ALA A 243 -30.14 -15.03 -5.36
N LEU A 244 -29.22 -15.23 -6.31
CA LEU A 244 -29.53 -15.75 -7.64
C LEU A 244 -29.99 -17.22 -7.59
N GLU A 245 -29.33 -18.05 -6.79
CA GLU A 245 -29.72 -19.45 -6.57
C GLU A 245 -31.11 -19.55 -5.95
N GLU A 246 -31.40 -18.72 -4.94
CA GLU A 246 -32.71 -18.62 -4.31
C GLU A 246 -33.79 -18.21 -5.33
N SER A 247 -33.51 -17.17 -6.13
CA SER A 247 -34.42 -16.76 -7.20
C SER A 247 -34.66 -17.87 -8.25
N ASN A 248 -33.65 -18.66 -8.59
CA ASN A 248 -33.81 -19.77 -9.54
C ASN A 248 -34.63 -20.92 -8.97
N LYS A 249 -34.49 -21.24 -7.67
CA LYS A 249 -35.33 -22.23 -6.98
C LYS A 249 -36.80 -21.81 -6.98
N ASP A 250 -37.08 -20.54 -6.72
CA ASP A 250 -38.44 -19.99 -6.75
C ASP A 250 -39.08 -20.11 -8.14
N ILE A 251 -38.32 -19.78 -9.21
CA ILE A 251 -38.80 -19.92 -10.60
C ILE A 251 -39.12 -21.39 -10.92
N LEU A 252 -38.27 -22.33 -10.51
CA LEU A 252 -38.49 -23.76 -10.75
C LEU A 252 -39.74 -24.30 -10.04
N LEU A 253 -39.99 -23.85 -8.80
CA LEU A 253 -41.21 -24.20 -8.06
C LEU A 253 -42.45 -23.66 -8.78
N VAL A 254 -42.39 -22.42 -9.27
CA VAL A 254 -43.48 -21.81 -10.05
C VAL A 254 -43.73 -22.57 -11.35
N LEU A 255 -42.68 -22.94 -12.08
CA LEU A 255 -42.82 -23.71 -13.33
C LEU A 255 -43.45 -25.08 -13.08
N ARG A 256 -43.06 -25.75 -11.98
CA ARG A 256 -43.69 -27.00 -11.56
C ARG A 256 -45.17 -26.81 -11.24
N ASP A 257 -45.54 -25.76 -10.52
CA ASP A 257 -46.94 -25.43 -10.21
C ASP A 257 -47.76 -25.15 -11.48
N VAL A 258 -47.20 -24.41 -12.44
CA VAL A 258 -47.84 -24.14 -13.73
C VAL A 258 -47.98 -25.42 -14.53
N GLN A 259 -46.95 -26.28 -14.58
CA GLN A 259 -47.01 -27.55 -15.28
C GLN A 259 -48.05 -28.49 -14.67
N ILE A 260 -48.14 -28.56 -13.34
CA ILE A 260 -49.21 -29.27 -12.64
C ILE A 260 -50.57 -28.67 -12.99
N GLY A 261 -50.68 -27.34 -13.02
CA GLY A 261 -51.89 -26.62 -13.44
C GLY A 261 -52.32 -26.92 -14.88
N VAL A 262 -51.38 -27.01 -15.82
CA VAL A 262 -51.63 -27.34 -17.23
C VAL A 262 -51.93 -28.83 -17.41
N GLN A 263 -51.29 -29.73 -16.65
CA GLN A 263 -51.61 -31.16 -16.69
C GLN A 263 -52.96 -31.47 -16.05
N THR A 264 -53.35 -30.72 -15.01
CA THR A 264 -54.67 -30.83 -14.37
C THR A 264 -55.77 -30.13 -15.16
N GLN A 265 -55.45 -29.09 -15.94
CA GLN A 265 -56.32 -28.51 -16.97
C GLN A 265 -55.99 -29.09 -18.35
N GLY A 266 -56.45 -30.30 -18.62
CA GLY A 266 -56.38 -30.89 -19.96
C GLY A 266 -56.81 -29.89 -21.05
N GLY A 267 -56.01 -29.81 -22.11
CA GLY A 267 -56.16 -28.84 -23.19
C GLY A 267 -57.52 -28.92 -23.91
N PRO A 268 -57.92 -27.87 -24.65
CA PRO A 268 -59.17 -27.89 -25.37
C PRO A 268 -59.06 -28.77 -26.61
N ARG A 269 -60.01 -29.72 -26.79
CA ARG A 269 -60.74 -30.11 -28.03
C ARG A 269 -61.31 -31.54 -27.87
N ILE A 270 -62.46 -31.96 -28.41
CA ILE A 270 -63.66 -31.40 -29.08
C ILE A 270 -64.69 -32.53 -28.88
N SER A 271 -65.87 -32.26 -28.33
CA SER A 271 -66.98 -33.22 -28.30
C SER A 271 -67.60 -33.29 -29.69
N ALA A 272 -67.55 -34.45 -30.34
CA ALA A 272 -68.39 -34.75 -31.50
C ALA A 272 -69.73 -35.29 -30.98
N ASP A 273 -70.82 -34.62 -31.36
CA ASP A 273 -72.19 -35.06 -31.09
C ASP A 273 -72.51 -36.37 -31.80
N ALA A 274 -73.07 -37.33 -31.05
CA ALA A 274 -73.97 -38.36 -31.57
C ALA A 274 -74.93 -38.86 -30.47
N SER A 275 -76.20 -38.51 -30.64
CA SER A 275 -77.46 -38.99 -30.05
C SER A 275 -77.50 -40.26 -29.17
N SER A 276 -78.20 -40.18 -28.03
CA SER A 276 -79.50 -40.84 -27.70
C SER A 276 -79.62 -41.38 -26.26
N SER A 277 -80.75 -41.06 -25.59
CA SER A 277 -81.45 -41.82 -24.52
C SER A 277 -80.72 -42.03 -23.17
N GLU A 278 -81.27 -42.01 -21.95
CA GLU A 278 -82.51 -41.65 -21.23
C GLU A 278 -82.13 -41.75 -19.72
N GLY A 279 -82.79 -40.96 -18.85
CA GLY A 279 -83.15 -41.36 -17.47
C GLY A 279 -82.17 -41.17 -16.28
N GLY A 280 -82.61 -40.42 -15.25
CA GLY A 280 -82.50 -40.88 -13.83
C GLY A 280 -81.53 -40.19 -12.83
N THR A 281 -82.06 -39.20 -12.10
CA THR A 281 -82.01 -38.98 -10.61
C THR A 281 -80.70 -38.88 -9.79
N GLU A 282 -80.70 -37.82 -8.95
CA GLU A 282 -80.21 -37.67 -7.56
C GLU A 282 -78.75 -37.22 -7.22
N GLY A 283 -78.65 -35.94 -6.81
CA GLY A 283 -78.18 -35.50 -5.48
C GLY A 283 -76.70 -35.66 -5.08
N VAL A 284 -75.89 -34.59 -5.22
CA VAL A 284 -74.61 -34.45 -4.47
C VAL A 284 -74.37 -33.01 -4.00
N MET A 285 -73.99 -32.91 -2.72
CA MET A 285 -73.62 -31.74 -1.92
C MET A 285 -72.50 -30.88 -2.57
N LYS A 286 -72.73 -29.56 -2.70
CA LYS A 286 -71.75 -28.58 -3.20
C LYS A 286 -70.78 -28.14 -2.10
N VAL A 287 -69.50 -28.47 -2.25
CA VAL A 287 -68.38 -27.79 -1.55
C VAL A 287 -67.80 -26.74 -2.50
N PRO A 288 -67.65 -25.46 -2.11
CA PRO A 288 -67.09 -24.44 -2.99
C PRO A 288 -65.56 -24.58 -3.03
N ILE A 289 -65.03 -25.10 -4.14
CA ILE A 289 -63.59 -25.01 -4.45
C ILE A 289 -63.32 -23.63 -5.05
N ILE A 290 -62.57 -22.80 -4.33
CA ILE A 290 -62.09 -21.51 -4.80
C ILE A 290 -61.20 -21.74 -6.03
N LYS A 291 -61.74 -21.46 -7.23
CA LYS A 291 -60.98 -21.42 -8.48
C LYS A 291 -60.13 -20.15 -8.49
N ALA A 292 -58.90 -20.22 -7.98
CA ALA A 292 -57.91 -19.20 -8.27
C ALA A 292 -57.63 -19.22 -9.79
N THR A 293 -58.03 -18.17 -10.49
CA THR A 293 -57.81 -18.03 -11.93
C THR A 293 -56.30 -17.84 -12.20
N PRO A 294 -55.71 -18.52 -13.20
CA PRO A 294 -54.26 -18.48 -13.47
C PRO A 294 -53.68 -17.07 -13.72
N THR A 295 -54.54 -16.09 -14.00
CA THR A 295 -54.18 -14.67 -14.22
C THR A 295 -53.71 -13.94 -12.94
N GLY A 296 -54.19 -14.31 -11.76
CA GLY A 296 -53.77 -13.67 -10.50
C GLY A 296 -52.32 -14.01 -10.13
N LYS A 297 -51.95 -15.28 -10.29
CA LYS A 297 -50.56 -15.74 -10.09
C LYS A 297 -49.63 -15.19 -11.18
N LEU A 298 -50.09 -15.07 -12.43
CA LEU A 298 -49.32 -14.41 -13.50
C LEU A 298 -48.98 -12.95 -13.18
N LYS A 299 -49.95 -12.19 -12.64
CA LYS A 299 -49.73 -10.80 -12.25
C LYS A 299 -48.80 -10.67 -11.02
N GLU A 300 -48.91 -11.61 -10.08
CA GLU A 300 -47.97 -11.71 -8.96
C GLU A 300 -46.54 -12.02 -9.46
N LEU A 301 -46.40 -12.91 -10.43
CA LEU A 301 -45.14 -13.25 -11.07
C LEU A 301 -44.54 -12.07 -11.84
N GLU A 302 -45.35 -11.32 -12.58
CA GLU A 302 -44.92 -10.11 -13.27
C GLU A 302 -44.39 -9.06 -12.28
N THR A 303 -45.08 -8.89 -11.14
CA THR A 303 -44.60 -7.98 -10.09
C THR A 303 -43.34 -8.45 -9.37
N LYS A 304 -43.16 -9.77 -9.16
CA LYS A 304 -41.93 -10.33 -8.59
C LYS A 304 -40.75 -10.25 -9.57
N LEU A 305 -40.99 -10.51 -10.85
CA LEU A 305 -40.00 -10.40 -11.93
C LEU A 305 -39.55 -8.94 -12.10
N ALA A 306 -40.48 -7.98 -12.11
CA ALA A 306 -40.15 -6.57 -12.18
C ALA A 306 -39.32 -6.09 -10.97
N ARG A 307 -39.65 -6.58 -9.76
CA ARG A 307 -38.88 -6.28 -8.54
C ARG A 307 -37.47 -6.85 -8.61
N ASN A 308 -37.32 -8.11 -9.04
CA ASN A 308 -36.01 -8.76 -9.15
C ASN A 308 -35.16 -8.13 -10.26
N ASN A 309 -35.72 -7.80 -11.42
CA ASN A 309 -35.00 -7.06 -12.47
C ASN A 309 -34.48 -5.71 -11.96
N SER A 310 -35.28 -4.97 -11.17
CA SER A 310 -34.82 -3.70 -10.60
C SER A 310 -33.66 -3.86 -9.61
N GLN A 311 -33.65 -4.95 -8.82
CA GLN A 311 -32.55 -5.26 -7.90
C GLN A 311 -31.29 -5.69 -8.63
N VAL A 312 -31.43 -6.48 -9.70
CA VAL A 312 -30.32 -6.89 -10.57
C VAL A 312 -29.75 -5.67 -11.30
N GLU A 313 -30.57 -4.77 -11.84
CA GLU A 313 -30.10 -3.53 -12.46
C GLU A 313 -29.40 -2.60 -11.45
N GLN A 314 -29.87 -2.52 -10.21
CA GLN A 314 -29.19 -1.77 -9.15
C GLN A 314 -27.84 -2.39 -8.78
N ALA A 315 -27.76 -3.72 -8.67
CA ALA A 315 -26.51 -4.43 -8.40
C ALA A 315 -25.50 -4.28 -9.55
N VAL A 316 -25.96 -4.41 -10.81
CA VAL A 316 -25.13 -4.21 -12.01
C VAL A 316 -24.71 -2.74 -12.14
N GLY A 317 -25.57 -1.79 -11.79
CA GLY A 317 -25.25 -0.36 -11.75
C GLY A 317 -24.19 -0.01 -10.70
N ALA A 318 -24.27 -0.63 -9.52
CA ALA A 318 -23.25 -0.51 -8.47
C ALA A 318 -21.90 -1.08 -8.95
N LEU A 319 -21.91 -2.29 -9.54
CA LEU A 319 -20.71 -2.93 -10.10
C LEU A 319 -20.10 -2.14 -11.27
N LYS A 320 -20.91 -1.51 -12.13
CA LYS A 320 -20.42 -0.68 -13.24
C LYS A 320 -19.78 0.62 -12.76
N ASN A 321 -20.27 1.17 -11.64
CA ASN A 321 -19.68 2.35 -11.00
C ASN A 321 -18.41 2.02 -10.19
N GLU A 322 -18.27 0.80 -9.66
CA GLU A 322 -17.12 0.40 -8.85
C GLU A 322 -16.03 -0.34 -9.64
N GLY A 323 -16.39 -1.17 -10.62
CA GLY A 323 -15.48 -1.94 -11.48
C GLY A 323 -14.69 -1.10 -12.49
N GLY A 324 -15.06 0.17 -12.69
CA GLY A 324 -14.44 1.05 -13.67
C GLY A 324 -13.15 1.77 -13.22
N LYS A 325 -12.72 1.69 -11.96
CA LYS A 325 -11.65 2.57 -11.44
C LYS A 325 -10.54 1.92 -10.59
N GLY A 326 -10.56 0.61 -10.40
CA GLY A 326 -9.75 -0.02 -9.33
C GLY A 326 -8.36 -0.53 -9.69
N SER A 327 -8.23 -1.49 -10.61
CA SER A 327 -7.04 -2.36 -10.58
C SER A 327 -6.03 -2.17 -11.70
N GLY A 328 -6.43 -1.68 -12.88
CA GLY A 328 -5.50 -1.44 -13.99
C GLY A 328 -4.82 -0.08 -13.94
N LEU A 329 -5.57 0.97 -13.56
CA LEU A 329 -5.11 2.36 -13.67
C LEU A 329 -3.91 2.66 -12.77
N GLY A 330 -3.83 2.04 -11.58
CA GLY A 330 -2.69 2.20 -10.68
C GLY A 330 -1.40 1.60 -11.23
N PHE A 331 -1.49 0.43 -11.87
CA PHE A 331 -0.35 -0.24 -12.51
C PHE A 331 0.13 0.54 -13.76
N TYR A 332 -0.78 1.00 -14.61
CA TYR A 332 -0.43 1.82 -15.78
C TYR A 332 0.07 3.22 -15.39
N ALA A 333 -0.48 3.84 -14.36
CA ALA A 333 0.02 5.11 -13.82
C ALA A 333 1.43 4.95 -13.21
N MET A 334 1.74 3.79 -12.63
CA MET A 334 3.07 3.47 -12.11
C MET A 334 4.09 3.26 -13.24
N ILE A 335 3.72 2.54 -14.32
CA ILE A 335 4.57 2.38 -15.51
C ILE A 335 4.81 3.73 -16.19
N LEU A 336 3.76 4.55 -16.36
CA LEU A 336 3.89 5.89 -16.94
C LEU A 336 4.70 6.84 -16.06
N GLY A 337 4.56 6.74 -14.72
CA GLY A 337 5.36 7.48 -13.76
C GLY A 337 6.84 7.10 -13.81
N TYR A 338 7.15 5.80 -13.89
CA TYR A 338 8.51 5.29 -14.06
C TYR A 338 9.14 5.77 -15.38
N ILE A 339 8.40 5.70 -16.50
CA ILE A 339 8.86 6.19 -17.80
C ILE A 339 9.11 7.71 -17.76
N ALA A 340 8.22 8.49 -17.14
CA ALA A 340 8.37 9.94 -17.01
C ALA A 340 9.56 10.33 -16.13
N LEU A 341 9.75 9.64 -15.00
CA LEU A 341 10.92 9.82 -14.12
C LEU A 341 12.21 9.49 -14.85
N THR A 342 12.26 8.35 -15.53
CA THR A 342 13.46 7.92 -16.28
C THR A 342 13.79 8.91 -17.41
N TYR A 343 12.77 9.45 -18.09
CA TYR A 343 12.95 10.47 -19.12
C TYR A 343 13.45 11.81 -18.54
N PHE A 344 13.00 12.20 -17.36
CA PHE A 344 13.41 13.45 -16.72
C PHE A 344 14.84 13.41 -16.12
N PHE A 345 15.32 12.21 -15.78
CA PHE A 345 16.66 12.01 -15.23
C PHE A 345 17.71 11.62 -16.29
N ASN A 346 17.29 11.18 -17.49
CA ASN A 346 18.18 10.84 -18.61
C ASN A 346 18.29 11.92 -19.70
N ASN A 347 17.59 13.05 -19.59
CA ASN A 347 17.64 14.19 -20.52
C ASN A 347 17.98 15.48 -19.77
#